data_AF-A0A848XFW1-F1
#
_entry.id   AF-A0A848XFW1-F1
#
_cell.length_a   1.000
_cell.length_b   1.000
_cell.length_c   1.000
_cell.angle_alpha   90.00
_cell.angle_beta   90.00
_cell.angle_gamma   90.00
#
_symmetry.space_group_name_H-M   'P 1'
#
loop_
_entity.id
_entity.type
_entity.pdbx_description
1 polymer ?
#
loop_
_entity_poly.entity_id
_entity_poly.type
_entity_poly.pdbx_seq_one_letter_code
_entity_poly.pdbx_strand_id
1 'polypeptide(L)'
;MGRSPSAAVSVERQLADRILAQVDEGRRLDVAWEALGAGRSPARSWLRHLIYGTVRLRGRLDHVLGRFLRRPLASLDGPVLRVLRQGAFQVLYMDSVPDYAAVSESVALVRRSDSASAAGLVNAVLRKVAAVDDLPGLFPGEDDLPAFLTTWGSHPEWLVDRWLQAFGEEETRALVEANNTEPHVYLHPVGLSEAEARVRLAAAGIESVAEGGLLRLDRETDPAAALRLVPAVVQDPAAAWVTRFAAPPDNGLVADVCAAPGGKALVLSRGFGARRPVLAGDRSAVRLRRVVRAAARLEAPVWPVVMDARQPPLRRADLVLVDAPCSGTGTLRRHPDARWRVQPDDVATLSSLQEAILEGCAPLVPPDGLLVYATCTLEDEENVS
;
A
#
# COMPACT_ATOMS: atom_id res chain seq x y z
N MET A 1 9.66 35.23 35.25
CA MET A 1 8.70 34.64 34.30
C MET A 1 9.27 33.31 33.83
N GLY A 2 8.75 32.21 34.37
CA GLY A 2 9.27 30.86 34.12
C GLY A 2 9.03 30.43 32.68
N ARG A 3 10.09 29.94 32.01
CA ARG A 3 9.95 29.19 30.76
C ARG A 3 9.15 27.93 31.08
N SER A 4 7.95 27.82 30.50
CA SER A 4 7.18 26.59 30.49
C SER A 4 8.08 25.46 29.96
N PRO A 5 8.09 24.26 30.58
CA PRO A 5 8.88 23.16 30.07
C PRO A 5 8.44 22.89 28.62
N SER A 6 9.38 22.86 27.69
CA SER A 6 9.13 22.39 26.33
C SER A 6 8.43 21.05 26.44
N ALA A 7 7.13 20.99 26.12
CA ALA A 7 6.39 19.74 26.10
C ALA A 7 7.20 18.76 25.23
N ALA A 8 7.59 17.63 25.83
CA ALA A 8 8.37 16.62 25.13
C ALA A 8 7.52 16.12 23.94
N VAL A 9 8.13 16.01 22.77
CA VAL A 9 7.38 15.55 21.59
C VAL A 9 6.85 14.16 21.85
N SER A 10 5.58 13.88 21.53
CA SER A 10 5.04 12.54 21.74
C SER A 10 5.86 11.47 21.01
N VAL A 11 5.98 10.28 21.61
CA VAL A 11 6.75 9.16 21.03
C VAL A 11 6.15 8.74 19.69
N GLU A 12 4.82 8.85 19.56
CA GLU A 12 4.07 8.53 18.37
C GLU A 12 4.42 9.47 17.21
N ARG A 13 4.49 10.79 17.46
CA ARG A 13 4.88 11.76 16.43
C ARG A 13 6.34 11.60 16.00
N GLN A 14 7.22 11.28 16.93
CA GLN A 14 8.62 10.95 16.61
C GLN A 14 8.73 9.66 15.78
N LEU A 15 7.89 8.66 16.06
CA LEU A 15 7.84 7.44 15.27
C LEU A 15 7.28 7.70 13.87
N ALA A 16 6.21 8.48 13.76
CA ALA A 16 5.64 8.91 12.48
C ALA A 16 6.66 9.66 11.62
N ASP A 17 7.37 10.62 12.19
CA ASP A 17 8.41 11.38 11.48
C ASP A 17 9.51 10.47 10.92
N ARG A 18 10.00 9.51 11.72
CA ARG A 18 11.02 8.54 11.27
C ARG A 18 10.53 7.61 10.17
N ILE A 19 9.27 7.19 10.22
CA ILE A 19 8.68 6.35 9.16
C ILE A 19 8.56 7.15 7.87
N LEU A 20 8.01 8.37 7.95
CA LEU A 20 7.87 9.27 6.82
C LEU A 20 9.24 9.66 6.23
N ALA A 21 10.28 9.82 7.06
CA ALA A 21 11.64 10.06 6.60
C ALA A 21 12.18 8.90 5.74
N GLN A 22 11.95 7.64 6.14
CA GLN A 22 12.33 6.49 5.31
C GLN A 22 11.55 6.45 4.00
N VAL A 23 10.28 6.89 4.00
CA VAL A 23 9.47 6.98 2.78
C VAL A 23 9.99 8.07 1.84
N ASP A 24 10.38 9.23 2.37
CA ASP A 24 11.03 10.29 1.59
C ASP A 24 12.35 9.81 0.95
N GLU A 25 13.06 8.88 1.59
CA GLU A 25 14.26 8.21 1.06
C GLU A 25 13.95 7.07 0.06
N GLY A 26 12.69 6.89 -0.33
CA GLY A 26 12.27 5.92 -1.34
C GLY A 26 11.94 4.52 -0.79
N ARG A 27 11.96 4.31 0.53
CA ARG A 27 11.49 3.05 1.12
C ARG A 27 9.97 2.96 1.02
N ARG A 28 9.45 1.78 0.68
CA ARG A 28 8.00 1.54 0.72
C ARG A 28 7.45 1.74 2.13
N LEU A 29 6.27 2.36 2.22
CA LEU A 29 5.64 2.72 3.49
C LEU A 29 5.35 1.51 4.38
N ASP A 30 4.86 0.40 3.82
CA ASP A 30 4.61 -0.85 4.54
C ASP A 30 5.90 -1.44 5.14
N VAL A 31 7.00 -1.37 4.39
CA VAL A 31 8.32 -1.82 4.83
C VAL A 31 8.87 -0.94 5.95
N ALA A 32 8.75 0.40 5.84
CA ALA A 32 9.16 1.34 6.88
C ALA A 32 8.34 1.14 8.17
N TRP A 33 7.03 0.98 8.03
CA TRP A 33 6.09 0.68 9.11
C TRP A 33 6.48 -0.59 9.89
N GLU A 34 6.76 -1.68 9.17
CA GLU A 34 7.18 -2.95 9.77
C GLU A 34 8.56 -2.83 10.45
N ALA A 35 9.53 -2.24 9.76
CA ALA A 35 10.92 -2.15 10.22
C ALA A 35 11.04 -1.35 11.53
N LEU A 36 10.28 -0.26 11.67
CA LEU A 36 10.25 0.56 12.87
C LEU A 36 9.24 0.06 13.92
N GLY A 37 8.57 -1.06 13.69
CA GLY A 37 7.73 -1.73 14.67
C GLY A 37 6.42 -1.01 14.99
N ALA A 38 5.93 -0.14 14.10
CA ALA A 38 4.71 0.64 14.32
C ALA A 38 3.47 -0.23 14.55
N GLY A 39 3.40 -1.40 13.93
CA GLY A 39 2.33 -2.38 14.16
C GLY A 39 2.24 -2.91 15.60
N ARG A 40 3.32 -2.81 16.39
CA ARG A 40 3.34 -3.21 17.81
C ARG A 40 3.00 -2.07 18.78
N SER A 41 2.84 -0.85 18.27
CA SER A 41 2.49 0.31 19.09
C SER A 41 1.06 0.17 19.65
N PRO A 42 0.82 0.51 20.92
CA PRO A 42 -0.54 0.68 21.45
C PRO A 42 -1.35 1.71 20.64
N ALA A 43 -0.69 2.74 20.12
CA ALA A 43 -1.27 3.80 19.29
C ALA A 43 -1.26 3.48 17.78
N ARG A 44 -1.22 2.19 17.39
CA ARG A 44 -1.11 1.79 15.97
C ARG A 44 -2.20 2.38 15.07
N SER A 45 -3.45 2.49 15.54
CA SER A 45 -4.55 3.03 14.74
C SER A 45 -4.32 4.52 14.45
N TRP A 46 -3.98 5.27 15.50
CA TRP A 46 -3.66 6.69 15.41
C TRP A 46 -2.43 6.94 14.51
N LEU A 47 -1.37 6.16 14.66
CA LEU A 47 -0.17 6.22 13.80
C LEU A 47 -0.51 5.91 12.34
N ARG A 48 -1.33 4.88 12.10
CA ARG A 48 -1.76 4.50 10.75
C ARG A 48 -2.51 5.66 10.10
N HIS A 49 -3.47 6.23 10.83
CA HIS A 49 -4.26 7.36 10.36
C HIS A 49 -3.38 8.57 10.01
N LEU A 50 -2.46 8.96 10.91
CA LEU A 50 -1.52 10.06 10.66
C LEU A 50 -0.61 9.80 9.47
N ILE A 51 0.09 8.65 9.44
CA ILE A 51 1.14 8.38 8.45
C ILE A 51 0.53 8.12 7.08
N TYR A 52 -0.42 7.19 6.96
CA TYR A 52 -1.04 6.87 5.67
C TYR A 52 -1.86 8.05 5.16
N GLY A 53 -2.54 8.78 6.05
CA GLY A 53 -3.27 9.99 5.68
C GLY A 53 -2.36 11.09 5.14
N THR A 54 -1.23 11.35 5.81
CA THR A 54 -0.23 12.34 5.34
C THR A 54 0.31 12.00 3.96
N VAL A 55 0.61 10.72 3.69
CA VAL A 55 1.13 10.28 2.38
C VAL A 55 0.03 10.30 1.31
N ARG A 56 -1.17 9.83 1.65
CA ARG A 56 -2.32 9.76 0.74
C ARG A 56 -2.76 11.14 0.27
N LEU A 57 -2.82 12.10 1.19
CA LEU A 57 -3.23 13.47 0.91
C LEU A 57 -2.04 14.41 0.66
N ARG A 58 -0.85 13.88 0.35
CA ARG A 58 0.36 14.69 0.16
C ARG A 58 0.17 15.86 -0.81
N GLY A 59 -0.41 15.63 -2.00
CA GLY A 59 -0.64 16.70 -2.98
C GLY A 59 -1.59 17.77 -2.45
N ARG A 60 -2.63 17.35 -1.70
CA ARG A 60 -3.58 18.25 -1.05
C ARG A 60 -2.92 19.10 0.04
N LEU A 61 -2.13 18.46 0.90
CA LEU A 61 -1.36 19.13 1.95
C LEU A 61 -0.33 20.08 1.36
N ASP A 62 0.39 19.66 0.32
CA ASP A 62 1.39 20.46 -0.38
C ASP A 62 0.78 21.73 -0.99
N HIS A 63 -0.39 21.61 -1.62
CA HIS A 63 -1.14 22.75 -2.16
C HIS A 63 -1.53 23.75 -1.06
N VAL A 64 -2.12 23.26 0.03
CA VAL A 64 -2.53 24.11 1.18
C VAL A 64 -1.32 24.80 1.81
N LEU A 65 -0.24 24.06 2.06
CA LEU A 65 1.00 24.62 2.62
C LEU A 65 1.58 25.69 1.70
N GLY A 66 1.57 25.44 0.38
CA GLY A 66 2.03 26.36 -0.64
C GLY A 66 1.35 27.75 -0.57
N ARG A 67 0.05 27.80 -0.25
CA ARG A 67 -0.70 29.06 -0.11
C ARG A 67 -0.17 29.98 1.01
N PHE A 68 0.49 29.41 2.02
CA PHE A 68 0.96 30.14 3.19
C PHE A 68 2.48 30.34 3.25
N LEU A 69 3.20 29.84 2.24
CA LEU A 69 4.64 29.97 2.08
C LEU A 69 4.98 31.10 1.11
N ARG A 70 6.07 31.82 1.40
CA ARG A 70 6.60 32.86 0.49
C ARG A 70 7.56 32.32 -0.57
N ARG A 71 8.13 31.15 -0.32
CA ARG A 71 9.07 30.47 -1.22
C ARG A 71 8.47 29.13 -1.64
N PRO A 72 8.85 28.58 -2.81
CA PRO A 72 8.32 27.30 -3.28
C PRO A 72 8.51 26.19 -2.24
N LEU A 73 7.51 25.31 -2.12
CA LEU A 73 7.51 24.20 -1.16
C LEU A 73 8.75 23.30 -1.32
N ALA A 74 9.15 23.03 -2.56
CA ALA A 74 10.32 22.22 -2.91
C ALA A 74 11.67 22.83 -2.46
N SER A 75 11.70 24.11 -2.08
CA SER A 75 12.90 24.77 -1.54
C SER A 75 13.09 24.60 -0.02
N LEU A 76 12.13 23.96 0.66
CA LEU A 76 12.24 23.65 2.08
C LEU A 76 13.10 22.40 2.29
N ASP A 77 13.86 22.37 3.38
CA ASP A 77 14.56 21.16 3.82
C ASP A 77 13.56 20.02 4.03
N GLY A 78 13.93 18.81 3.62
CA GLY A 78 13.10 17.61 3.75
C GLY A 78 12.47 17.42 5.13
N PRO A 79 13.24 17.53 6.24
CA PRO A 79 12.67 17.46 7.60
C PRO A 79 11.61 18.53 7.89
N VAL A 80 11.79 19.76 7.41
CA VAL A 80 10.82 20.85 7.62
C VAL A 80 9.54 20.56 6.87
N LEU A 81 9.65 20.14 5.61
CA LEU A 81 8.51 19.81 4.77
C LEU A 81 7.70 18.63 5.33
N ARG A 82 8.38 17.58 5.78
CA ARG A 82 7.73 16.41 6.40
C ARG A 82 6.97 16.78 7.67
N VAL A 83 7.58 17.61 8.54
CA VAL A 83 6.92 18.11 9.75
C VAL A 83 5.72 18.99 9.42
N LEU A 84 5.82 19.85 8.41
CA LEU A 84 4.69 20.67 7.94
C LEU A 84 3.53 19.81 7.43
N ARG A 85 3.81 18.80 6.60
CA ARG A 85 2.79 17.86 6.09
C ARG A 85 2.12 17.10 7.24
N GLN A 86 2.91 16.54 8.15
CA GLN A 86 2.40 15.83 9.33
C GLN A 86 1.56 16.74 10.24
N GLY A 87 1.99 17.99 10.44
CA GLY A 87 1.27 18.99 11.23
C GLY A 87 -0.04 19.42 10.57
N ALA A 88 -0.01 19.71 9.28
CA ALA A 88 -1.18 20.10 8.51
C ALA A 88 -2.22 18.97 8.45
N PHE A 89 -1.79 17.72 8.30
CA PHE A 89 -2.71 16.58 8.33
C PHE A 89 -3.44 16.47 9.68
N GLN A 90 -2.72 16.65 10.80
CA GLN A 90 -3.35 16.63 12.12
C GLN A 90 -4.40 17.74 12.28
N VAL A 91 -4.05 18.97 11.89
CA VAL A 91 -4.95 20.13 11.98
C VAL A 91 -6.20 19.94 11.13
N LEU A 92 -6.06 19.43 9.91
CA LEU A 92 -7.16 19.39 8.94
C LEU A 92 -8.02 18.13 9.01
N TYR A 93 -7.48 17.01 9.52
CA TYR A 93 -8.12 15.70 9.38
C TYR A 93 -8.14 14.86 10.65
N MET A 94 -7.58 15.34 11.77
CA MET A 94 -7.57 14.59 13.03
C MET A 94 -8.31 15.34 14.14
N ASP A 95 -9.64 15.31 14.11
CA ASP A 95 -10.53 15.99 15.07
C ASP A 95 -10.21 15.70 16.54
N SER A 96 -9.64 14.53 16.82
CA SER A 96 -9.18 14.13 18.16
C SER A 96 -7.93 14.88 18.66
N VAL A 97 -7.28 15.66 17.81
CA VAL A 97 -6.05 16.40 18.10
C VAL A 97 -6.35 17.90 18.09
N PRO A 98 -6.29 18.59 19.24
CA PRO A 98 -6.46 20.04 19.26
C PRO A 98 -5.41 20.76 18.41
N ASP A 99 -5.81 21.79 17.66
CA ASP A 99 -4.90 22.53 16.76
C ASP A 99 -3.64 23.03 17.46
N TYR A 100 -3.80 23.60 18.66
CA TYR A 100 -2.66 24.10 19.43
C TYR A 100 -1.66 22.98 19.78
N ALA A 101 -2.14 21.75 19.99
CA ALA A 101 -1.31 20.59 20.25
C ALA A 101 -0.60 20.14 18.97
N ALA A 102 -1.31 20.04 17.84
CA ALA A 102 -0.71 19.71 16.54
C ALA A 102 0.41 20.69 16.14
N VAL A 103 0.17 22.00 16.31
CA VAL A 103 1.15 23.07 16.02
C VAL A 103 2.34 22.98 16.99
N SER A 104 2.10 22.97 18.31
CA SER A 104 3.19 23.00 19.30
C SER A 104 4.10 21.77 19.22
N GLU A 105 3.53 20.59 19.01
CA GLU A 105 4.25 19.34 18.80
C GLU A 105 5.09 19.35 17.51
N SER A 106 4.54 19.88 16.41
CA SER A 106 5.28 20.02 15.15
C SER A 106 6.47 20.98 15.30
N VAL A 107 6.28 22.08 16.04
CA VAL A 107 7.37 23.02 16.37
C VAL A 107 8.44 22.36 17.24
N ALA A 108 8.04 21.56 18.22
CA ALA A 108 8.97 20.83 19.06
C ALA A 108 9.72 19.74 18.28
N LEU A 109 9.07 19.10 17.30
CA LEU A 109 9.68 18.09 16.42
C LEU A 109 10.76 18.69 15.52
N VAL A 110 10.49 19.83 14.85
CA VAL A 110 11.52 20.49 14.00
C VAL A 110 12.68 21.07 14.81
N ARG A 111 12.45 21.47 16.08
CA ARG A 111 13.54 21.91 16.98
C ARG A 111 14.52 20.81 17.34
N ARG A 112 14.14 19.54 17.13
CA ARG A 112 14.98 18.37 17.39
C ARG A 112 15.70 17.86 16.14
N SER A 113 15.44 18.44 14.98
CA SER A 113 16.17 18.16 13.75
C SER A 113 17.26 19.20 13.51
N ASP A 114 18.09 18.98 12.49
CA ASP A 114 19.12 19.93 12.07
C ASP A 114 18.54 21.25 11.53
N SER A 115 17.22 21.31 11.30
CA SER A 115 16.49 22.49 10.82
C SER A 115 15.79 23.26 11.95
N ALA A 116 16.36 23.29 13.16
CA ALA A 116 15.75 23.94 14.33
C ALA A 116 15.39 25.43 14.11
N SER A 117 16.11 26.13 13.23
CA SER A 117 15.83 27.52 12.83
C SER A 117 14.48 27.69 12.14
N ALA A 118 13.93 26.64 11.53
CA ALA A 118 12.62 26.63 10.88
C ALA A 118 11.42 26.55 11.84
N ALA A 119 11.65 26.46 13.16
CA ALA A 119 10.58 26.40 14.17
C ALA A 119 9.57 27.56 14.06
N GLY A 120 10.05 28.78 13.79
CA GLY A 120 9.18 29.94 13.59
C GLY A 120 8.30 29.82 12.33
N LEU A 121 8.87 29.30 11.24
CA LEU A 121 8.15 29.04 10.00
C LEU A 121 7.06 27.98 10.20
N VAL A 122 7.40 26.85 10.81
CA VAL A 122 6.45 25.76 11.09
C VAL A 122 5.27 26.27 11.93
N ASN A 123 5.55 27.01 13.01
CA ASN A 123 4.50 27.60 13.84
C ASN A 123 3.60 28.56 13.03
N ALA A 124 4.21 29.45 12.26
CA ALA A 124 3.47 30.48 11.51
C ALA A 124 2.58 29.87 10.42
N VAL A 125 3.08 28.87 9.69
CA VAL A 125 2.34 28.21 8.61
C VAL A 125 1.20 27.37 9.20
N LEU A 126 1.47 26.51 10.17
CA LEU A 126 0.43 25.63 10.72
C LEU A 126 -0.69 26.39 11.44
N ARG A 127 -0.38 27.54 12.07
CA ARG A 127 -1.42 28.43 12.62
C ARG A 127 -2.33 29.03 11.55
N LYS A 128 -1.80 29.34 10.37
CA LYS A 128 -2.62 29.81 9.25
C LYS A 128 -3.48 28.69 8.69
N VAL A 129 -2.93 27.48 8.58
CA VAL A 129 -3.68 26.28 8.19
C VAL A 129 -4.85 26.03 9.16
N ALA A 130 -4.61 26.14 10.47
CA ALA A 130 -5.65 25.98 11.50
C ALA A 130 -6.73 27.08 11.49
N ALA A 131 -6.47 28.20 10.81
CA ALA A 131 -7.42 29.31 10.67
C ALA A 131 -8.16 29.28 9.33
N VAL A 132 -8.07 28.18 8.56
CA VAL A 132 -8.79 28.02 7.30
C VAL A 132 -10.22 27.58 7.58
N ASP A 133 -11.17 28.47 7.31
CA ASP A 133 -12.61 28.18 7.47
C ASP A 133 -13.20 27.44 6.25
N ASP A 134 -12.76 27.80 5.03
CA ASP A 134 -13.17 27.18 3.77
C ASP A 134 -11.98 26.51 3.09
N LEU A 135 -11.76 25.24 3.42
CA LEU A 135 -10.69 24.45 2.84
C LEU A 135 -10.90 24.20 1.34
N PRO A 136 -12.08 23.76 0.86
CA PRO A 136 -12.34 23.60 -0.58
C PRO A 136 -12.07 24.86 -1.41
N GLY A 137 -12.40 26.06 -0.89
CA GLY A 137 -12.15 27.32 -1.57
C GLY A 137 -10.68 27.67 -1.83
N LEU A 138 -9.72 26.93 -1.23
CA LEU A 138 -8.29 27.08 -1.51
C LEU A 138 -7.83 26.35 -2.78
N PHE A 139 -8.65 25.47 -3.34
CA PHE A 139 -8.30 24.62 -4.48
C PHE A 139 -8.85 25.17 -5.80
N PRO A 140 -8.24 24.81 -6.94
CA PRO A 140 -8.89 24.97 -8.25
C PRO A 140 -10.28 24.34 -8.23
N GLY A 141 -11.23 24.94 -8.96
CA GLY A 141 -12.54 24.34 -9.14
C GLY A 141 -12.46 23.12 -10.04
N GLU A 142 -13.56 22.36 -10.11
CA GLU A 142 -13.66 21.20 -11.00
C GLU A 142 -13.69 21.57 -12.50
N ASP A 143 -13.81 22.87 -12.82
CA ASP A 143 -13.67 23.43 -14.16
C ASP A 143 -12.23 23.34 -14.69
N ASP A 144 -11.24 23.29 -13.80
CA ASP A 144 -9.86 22.87 -14.10
C ASP A 144 -9.60 21.50 -13.47
N LEU A 145 -10.20 20.48 -14.09
CA LEU A 145 -10.16 19.11 -13.58
C LEU A 145 -8.73 18.58 -13.37
N PRO A 146 -7.76 18.75 -14.31
CA PRO A 146 -6.38 18.33 -14.07
C PRO A 146 -5.77 18.97 -12.81
N ALA A 147 -5.94 20.28 -12.63
CA ALA A 147 -5.43 20.97 -11.44
C ALA A 147 -6.15 20.52 -10.16
N PHE A 148 -7.46 20.25 -10.22
CA PHE A 148 -8.22 19.70 -9.10
C PHE A 148 -7.74 18.29 -8.71
N LEU A 149 -7.56 17.39 -9.67
CA LEU A 149 -7.13 16.01 -9.42
C LEU A 149 -5.68 15.94 -8.90
N THR A 150 -4.80 16.84 -9.35
CA THR A 150 -3.42 16.90 -8.84
C THR A 150 -3.35 17.46 -7.42
N THR A 151 -4.14 18.49 -7.13
CA THR A 151 -4.15 19.18 -5.83
C THR A 151 -5.10 18.51 -4.84
N TRP A 152 -6.41 18.71 -4.98
CA TRP A 152 -7.41 18.10 -4.11
C TRP A 152 -7.38 16.57 -4.20
N GLY A 153 -7.28 16.03 -5.41
CA GLY A 153 -7.18 14.59 -5.64
C GLY A 153 -5.88 13.97 -5.13
N SER A 154 -4.80 14.76 -4.97
CA SER A 154 -3.53 14.30 -4.42
C SER A 154 -2.87 13.19 -5.26
N HIS A 155 -2.81 13.40 -6.56
CA HIS A 155 -2.13 12.54 -7.54
C HIS A 155 -1.08 13.33 -8.33
N PRO A 156 0.01 12.71 -8.79
CA PRO A 156 0.98 13.40 -9.64
C PRO A 156 0.37 13.70 -11.02
N GLU A 157 0.79 14.82 -11.60
CA GLU A 157 0.33 15.32 -12.91
C GLU A 157 0.39 14.24 -14.00
N TRP A 158 1.50 13.53 -14.11
CA TRP A 158 1.67 12.49 -15.13
C TRP A 158 0.64 11.33 -15.04
N LEU A 159 0.18 10.96 -13.83
CA LEU A 159 -0.88 9.94 -13.68
C LEU A 159 -2.23 10.52 -14.04
N VAL A 160 -2.49 11.77 -13.66
CA VAL A 160 -3.74 12.45 -13.96
C VAL A 160 -3.91 12.60 -15.47
N ASP A 161 -2.90 13.12 -16.16
CA ASP A 161 -2.93 13.30 -17.62
C ASP A 161 -3.17 11.97 -18.34
N ARG A 162 -2.47 10.92 -17.90
CA ARG A 162 -2.57 9.59 -18.51
C ARG A 162 -3.93 8.94 -18.28
N TRP A 163 -4.48 9.00 -17.07
CA TRP A 163 -5.79 8.44 -16.78
C TRP A 163 -6.91 9.24 -17.44
N LEU A 164 -6.80 10.56 -17.51
CA LEU A 164 -7.76 11.38 -18.28
C LEU A 164 -7.78 10.96 -19.75
N GLN A 165 -6.61 10.70 -20.34
CA GLN A 165 -6.52 10.20 -21.71
C GLN A 165 -7.08 8.79 -21.88
N ALA A 166 -6.79 7.87 -20.94
CA ALA A 166 -7.15 6.46 -21.05
C ALA A 166 -8.61 6.16 -20.67
N PHE A 167 -9.13 6.83 -19.64
CA PHE A 167 -10.42 6.52 -19.03
C PHE A 167 -11.45 7.63 -19.18
N GLY A 168 -11.05 8.86 -19.52
CA GLY A 168 -11.94 10.02 -19.53
C GLY A 168 -12.14 10.64 -18.14
N GLU A 169 -12.91 11.73 -18.09
CA GLU A 169 -13.04 12.58 -16.90
C GLU A 169 -13.78 11.91 -15.73
N GLU A 170 -14.91 11.24 -16.01
CA GLU A 170 -15.79 10.67 -14.98
C GLU A 170 -15.11 9.50 -14.25
N GLU A 171 -14.57 8.55 -15.02
CA GLU A 171 -13.87 7.38 -14.51
C GLU A 171 -12.58 7.76 -13.78
N THR A 172 -11.82 8.73 -14.31
CA THR A 172 -10.60 9.23 -13.64
C THR A 172 -10.93 9.88 -12.30
N ARG A 173 -12.00 10.67 -12.24
CA ARG A 173 -12.47 11.28 -10.99
C ARG A 173 -12.86 10.21 -9.98
N ALA A 174 -13.64 9.22 -10.40
CA ALA A 174 -14.06 8.12 -9.53
C ALA A 174 -12.85 7.31 -9.01
N LEU A 175 -11.84 7.06 -9.86
CA LEU A 175 -10.61 6.37 -9.50
C LEU A 175 -9.77 7.17 -8.49
N VAL A 176 -9.60 8.47 -8.71
CA VAL A 176 -8.87 9.37 -7.80
C VAL A 176 -9.55 9.43 -6.43
N GLU A 177 -10.87 9.55 -6.40
CA GLU A 177 -11.64 9.54 -5.15
C GLU A 177 -11.54 8.18 -4.44
N ALA A 178 -11.72 7.08 -5.17
CA ALA A 178 -11.57 5.74 -4.61
C ALA A 178 -10.18 5.50 -4.01
N ASN A 179 -9.13 5.99 -4.66
CA ASN A 179 -7.75 5.95 -4.18
C ASN A 179 -7.55 6.73 -2.87
N ASN A 180 -8.36 7.76 -2.61
CA ASN A 180 -8.30 8.57 -1.40
C ASN A 180 -9.09 8.01 -0.20
N THR A 181 -9.81 6.90 -0.39
CA THR A 181 -10.49 6.21 0.71
C THR A 181 -9.57 5.24 1.44
N GLU A 182 -9.82 4.98 2.72
CA GLU A 182 -9.11 3.90 3.42
C GLU A 182 -9.62 2.53 2.93
N PRO A 183 -8.74 1.60 2.56
CA PRO A 183 -9.11 0.29 2.03
C PRO A 183 -9.61 -0.65 3.13
N HIS A 184 -10.63 -1.47 2.82
CA HIS A 184 -11.02 -2.59 3.68
C HIS A 184 -9.94 -3.68 3.73
N VAL A 185 -9.89 -4.46 4.81
CA VAL A 185 -9.04 -5.65 4.89
C VAL A 185 -9.87 -6.89 4.60
N TYR A 186 -9.34 -7.75 3.75
CA TYR A 186 -9.97 -9.02 3.38
C TYR A 186 -9.05 -10.17 3.77
N LEU A 187 -9.66 -11.23 4.31
CA LEU A 187 -9.01 -12.51 4.55
C LEU A 187 -9.46 -13.53 3.52
N HIS A 188 -8.51 -14.26 2.95
CA HIS A 188 -8.79 -15.44 2.15
C HIS A 188 -8.53 -16.68 3.03
N PRO A 189 -9.57 -17.41 3.44
CA PRO A 189 -9.41 -18.68 4.16
C PRO A 189 -8.59 -19.69 3.34
N VAL A 190 -7.70 -20.42 4.01
CA VAL A 190 -6.85 -21.45 3.40
C VAL A 190 -7.13 -22.78 4.10
N GLY A 191 -7.71 -23.73 3.36
CA GLY A 191 -8.09 -25.04 3.90
C GLY A 191 -9.34 -25.05 4.77
N LEU A 192 -10.14 -23.98 4.73
CA LEU A 192 -11.45 -23.86 5.38
C LEU A 192 -12.43 -23.17 4.43
N SER A 193 -13.72 -23.46 4.59
CA SER A 193 -14.75 -22.66 3.95
C SER A 193 -14.88 -21.27 4.59
N GLU A 194 -15.37 -20.31 3.82
CA GLU A 194 -15.70 -18.96 4.30
C GLU A 194 -16.69 -19.00 5.47
N ALA A 195 -17.67 -19.91 5.43
CA ALA A 195 -18.66 -20.09 6.50
C ALA A 195 -18.01 -20.53 7.82
N GLU A 196 -17.13 -21.54 7.78
CA GLU A 196 -16.42 -22.01 8.97
C GLU A 196 -15.48 -20.94 9.54
N ALA A 197 -14.75 -20.25 8.66
CA ALA A 197 -13.87 -19.16 9.06
C ALA A 197 -14.65 -18.02 9.74
N ARG A 198 -15.82 -17.64 9.20
CA ARG A 198 -16.69 -16.61 9.77
C ARG A 198 -17.22 -17.00 11.16
N VAL A 199 -17.63 -18.26 11.35
CA VAL A 199 -18.08 -18.75 12.66
C VAL A 199 -16.96 -18.65 13.70
N ARG A 200 -15.72 -18.99 13.34
CA ARG A 200 -14.56 -18.88 14.24
C ARG A 200 -14.26 -17.43 14.64
N LEU A 201 -14.35 -16.50 13.70
CA LEU A 201 -14.18 -15.07 13.99
C LEU A 201 -15.29 -14.54 14.90
N ALA A 202 -16.54 -14.86 14.59
CA ALA A 202 -17.70 -14.43 15.38
C ALA A 202 -17.64 -14.95 16.82
N ALA A 203 -17.18 -16.19 17.04
CA ALA A 203 -16.98 -16.74 18.38
C ALA A 203 -15.96 -15.97 19.23
N ALA A 204 -15.06 -15.22 18.59
CA ALA A 204 -14.08 -14.33 19.24
C ALA A 204 -14.50 -12.85 19.24
N GLY A 205 -15.75 -12.55 18.87
CA GLY A 205 -16.27 -11.18 18.77
C GLY A 205 -15.71 -10.37 17.60
N ILE A 206 -15.13 -11.03 16.58
CA ILE A 206 -14.66 -10.36 15.36
C ILE A 206 -15.75 -10.45 14.30
N GLU A 207 -16.34 -9.31 13.96
CA GLU A 207 -17.30 -9.21 12.89
C GLU A 207 -16.62 -9.30 11.52
N SER A 208 -17.27 -10.01 10.60
CA SER A 208 -16.80 -10.12 9.22
C SER A 208 -17.95 -10.38 8.25
N VAL A 209 -17.79 -9.89 7.02
CA VAL A 209 -18.75 -10.05 5.93
C VAL A 209 -18.15 -10.94 4.85
N ALA A 210 -18.88 -12.00 4.51
CA ALA A 210 -18.61 -12.89 3.39
C ALA A 210 -18.77 -12.15 2.06
N GLU A 211 -17.75 -12.20 1.19
CA GLU A 211 -17.75 -11.51 -0.10
C GLU A 211 -16.84 -12.23 -1.10
N GLY A 212 -17.45 -12.98 -2.03
CA GLY A 212 -16.72 -13.58 -3.15
C GLY A 212 -15.72 -14.69 -2.78
N GLY A 213 -15.88 -15.36 -1.64
CA GLY A 213 -14.93 -16.34 -1.11
C GLY A 213 -13.91 -15.74 -0.12
N LEU A 214 -14.09 -14.46 0.24
CA LEU A 214 -13.26 -13.73 1.18
C LEU A 214 -14.09 -13.26 2.39
N LEU A 215 -13.39 -12.96 3.48
CA LEU A 215 -13.97 -12.33 4.65
C LEU A 215 -13.47 -10.89 4.76
N ARG A 216 -14.36 -9.94 4.49
CA ARG A 216 -14.13 -8.52 4.75
C ARG A 216 -14.22 -8.27 6.25
N LEU A 217 -13.12 -7.81 6.84
CA LEU A 217 -13.06 -7.42 8.24
C LEU A 217 -13.58 -5.99 8.44
N ASP A 218 -14.11 -5.73 9.62
CA ASP A 218 -14.36 -4.35 10.05
C ASP A 218 -13.04 -3.55 10.17
N ARG A 219 -13.10 -2.24 9.91
CA ARG A 219 -11.93 -1.34 9.78
C ARG A 219 -11.10 -1.24 11.06
N GLU A 220 -11.74 -1.41 12.21
CA GLU A 220 -11.10 -1.36 13.52
C GLU A 220 -10.43 -2.69 13.91
N THR A 221 -10.77 -3.78 13.21
CA THR A 221 -10.22 -5.11 13.51
C THR A 221 -8.72 -5.15 13.20
N ASP A 222 -7.93 -5.65 14.16
CA ASP A 222 -6.54 -6.01 13.92
C ASP A 222 -6.46 -7.29 13.06
N PRO A 223 -5.96 -7.22 11.81
CA PRO A 223 -5.88 -8.41 10.96
C PRO A 223 -5.00 -9.50 11.58
N ALA A 224 -3.99 -9.14 12.38
CA ALA A 224 -3.14 -10.12 13.04
C ALA A 224 -3.92 -10.92 14.11
N ALA A 225 -4.92 -10.31 14.76
CA ALA A 225 -5.81 -11.01 15.66
C ALA A 225 -6.69 -12.02 14.93
N ALA A 226 -7.29 -11.63 13.81
CA ALA A 226 -8.11 -12.52 13.00
C ALA A 226 -7.29 -13.69 12.41
N LEU A 227 -6.06 -13.43 11.94
CA LEU A 227 -5.13 -14.45 11.41
C LEU A 227 -4.63 -15.47 12.45
N ARG A 228 -4.79 -15.20 13.76
CA ARG A 228 -4.52 -16.19 14.83
C ARG A 228 -5.67 -17.18 15.01
N LEU A 229 -6.89 -16.79 14.64
CA LEU A 229 -8.11 -17.58 14.83
C LEU A 229 -8.45 -18.41 13.59
N VAL A 230 -8.09 -17.91 12.41
CA VAL A 230 -8.38 -18.55 11.12
C VAL A 230 -7.10 -18.75 10.32
N PRO A 231 -6.85 -19.97 9.78
CA PRO A 231 -5.83 -20.18 8.77
C PRO A 231 -6.27 -19.46 7.48
N ALA A 232 -5.76 -18.24 7.32
CA ALA A 232 -6.06 -17.37 6.20
C ALA A 232 -4.82 -16.58 5.78
N VAL A 233 -4.88 -15.95 4.62
CA VAL A 233 -3.95 -14.89 4.19
C VAL A 233 -4.71 -13.58 4.05
N VAL A 234 -4.04 -12.45 4.25
CA VAL A 234 -4.60 -11.14 3.87
C VAL A 234 -4.44 -11.00 2.36
N GLN A 235 -5.52 -10.82 1.63
CA GLN A 235 -5.50 -10.75 0.17
C GLN A 235 -6.65 -9.90 -0.36
N ASP A 236 -6.36 -9.04 -1.33
CA ASP A 236 -7.37 -8.26 -2.05
C ASP A 236 -8.33 -9.12 -2.87
N PRO A 237 -9.59 -8.68 -3.04
CA PRO A 237 -10.54 -9.30 -3.97
C PRO A 237 -9.94 -9.57 -5.35
N ALA A 238 -9.38 -8.57 -6.02
CA ALA A 238 -8.77 -8.74 -7.33
C ALA A 238 -7.65 -9.80 -7.35
N ALA A 239 -6.80 -9.83 -6.32
CA ALA A 239 -5.73 -10.82 -6.21
C ALA A 239 -6.26 -12.25 -5.96
N ALA A 240 -7.42 -12.39 -5.31
CA ALA A 240 -8.07 -13.68 -5.09
C ALA A 240 -8.72 -14.23 -6.38
N TRP A 241 -9.16 -13.36 -7.29
CA TRP A 241 -9.71 -13.78 -8.59
C TRP A 241 -8.67 -14.58 -9.39
N VAL A 242 -7.41 -14.15 -9.39
CA VAL A 242 -6.30 -14.87 -10.06
C VAL A 242 -6.27 -16.35 -9.66
N THR A 243 -6.36 -16.65 -8.36
CA THR A 243 -6.35 -18.04 -7.87
C THR A 243 -7.69 -18.76 -8.02
N ARG A 244 -8.79 -18.02 -8.15
CA ARG A 244 -10.14 -18.57 -8.35
C ARG A 244 -10.34 -19.07 -9.78
N PHE A 245 -9.77 -18.38 -10.76
CA PHE A 245 -9.85 -18.77 -12.18
C PHE A 245 -8.68 -19.64 -12.64
N ALA A 246 -7.63 -19.77 -11.81
CA ALA A 246 -6.67 -20.85 -12.00
C ALA A 246 -7.38 -22.20 -11.85
N ALA A 247 -7.23 -23.11 -12.81
CA ALA A 247 -7.80 -24.45 -12.74
C ALA A 247 -6.70 -25.49 -12.98
N PRO A 248 -5.72 -25.63 -12.05
CA PRO A 248 -4.67 -26.62 -12.22
C PRO A 248 -5.29 -28.03 -12.28
N PRO A 249 -4.79 -28.92 -13.15
CA PRO A 249 -5.26 -30.29 -13.19
C PRO A 249 -4.96 -31.00 -11.86
N ASP A 250 -5.77 -31.99 -11.53
CA ASP A 250 -5.55 -32.83 -10.34
C ASP A 250 -4.11 -33.38 -10.32
N ASN A 251 -3.39 -33.15 -9.23
CA ASN A 251 -1.98 -33.53 -9.06
C ASN A 251 -1.00 -32.86 -10.05
N GLY A 252 -1.41 -31.82 -10.76
CA GLY A 252 -0.55 -31.00 -11.59
C GLY A 252 0.55 -30.32 -10.78
N LEU A 253 1.70 -30.07 -11.40
CA LEU A 253 2.73 -29.22 -10.84
C LEU A 253 2.34 -27.75 -11.02
N VAL A 254 2.18 -27.04 -9.91
CA VAL A 254 1.88 -25.61 -9.92
C VAL A 254 3.14 -24.83 -9.56
N ALA A 255 3.45 -23.80 -10.33
CA ALA A 255 4.54 -22.86 -10.06
C ALA A 255 4.03 -21.42 -10.04
N ASP A 256 4.15 -20.74 -8.90
CA ASP A 256 4.03 -19.29 -8.78
C ASP A 256 5.45 -18.71 -8.85
N VAL A 257 5.80 -18.08 -9.97
CA VAL A 257 7.20 -17.73 -10.28
C VAL A 257 7.65 -16.38 -9.71
N CYS A 258 6.69 -15.58 -9.23
CA CYS A 258 6.90 -14.26 -8.59
C CYS A 258 6.16 -14.18 -7.26
N ALA A 259 6.27 -15.24 -6.45
CA ALA A 259 5.31 -15.56 -5.41
C ALA A 259 5.30 -14.62 -4.20
N ALA A 260 6.42 -13.99 -3.83
CA ALA A 260 6.48 -13.34 -2.53
C ALA A 260 5.59 -12.07 -2.50
N PRO A 261 4.76 -11.85 -1.47
CA PRO A 261 4.83 -12.44 -0.13
C PRO A 261 4.12 -13.80 0.06
N GLY A 262 3.47 -14.36 -0.96
CA GLY A 262 3.05 -15.76 -1.01
C GLY A 262 1.55 -16.01 -1.00
N GLY A 263 0.71 -14.97 -0.98
CA GLY A 263 -0.74 -15.11 -0.82
C GLY A 263 -1.36 -16.07 -1.84
N LYS A 264 -1.01 -15.90 -3.13
CA LYS A 264 -1.54 -16.73 -4.22
C LYS A 264 -1.03 -18.16 -4.14
N ALA A 265 0.28 -18.38 -4.02
CA ALA A 265 0.87 -19.72 -3.81
C ALA A 265 0.26 -20.48 -2.62
N LEU A 266 0.03 -19.81 -1.49
CA LEU A 266 -0.56 -20.42 -0.28
C LEU A 266 -2.01 -20.85 -0.50
N VAL A 267 -2.81 -20.01 -1.16
CA VAL A 267 -4.19 -20.34 -1.52
C VAL A 267 -4.21 -21.53 -2.50
N LEU A 268 -3.39 -21.49 -3.56
CA LEU A 268 -3.29 -22.57 -4.54
C LEU A 268 -2.84 -23.89 -3.91
N SER A 269 -2.01 -23.86 -2.86
CA SER A 269 -1.50 -25.07 -2.19
C SER A 269 -2.57 -25.93 -1.53
N ARG A 270 -3.76 -25.36 -1.28
CA ARG A 270 -4.90 -26.07 -0.70
C ARG A 270 -6.13 -26.07 -1.62
N GLY A 271 -6.04 -25.45 -2.80
CA GLY A 271 -7.08 -25.48 -3.82
C GLY A 271 -7.03 -26.75 -4.68
N PHE A 272 -8.11 -27.02 -5.41
CA PHE A 272 -8.13 -27.97 -6.55
C PHE A 272 -7.61 -29.39 -6.26
N GLY A 273 -7.85 -29.91 -5.04
CA GLY A 273 -7.41 -31.26 -4.68
C GLY A 273 -5.89 -31.45 -4.69
N ALA A 274 -5.12 -30.36 -4.59
CA ALA A 274 -3.66 -30.36 -4.69
C ALA A 274 -3.02 -31.36 -3.69
N ARG A 275 -2.41 -32.41 -4.22
CA ARG A 275 -1.58 -33.36 -3.45
C ARG A 275 -0.09 -33.07 -3.54
N ARG A 276 0.32 -32.25 -4.51
CA ARG A 276 1.71 -31.85 -4.71
C ARG A 276 1.95 -30.47 -4.12
N PRO A 277 3.14 -30.21 -3.55
CA PRO A 277 3.48 -28.87 -3.11
C PRO A 277 3.52 -27.87 -4.28
N VAL A 278 3.04 -26.66 -4.03
CA VAL A 278 3.17 -25.53 -4.97
C VAL A 278 4.60 -25.01 -4.92
N LEU A 279 5.25 -24.86 -6.07
CA LEU A 279 6.53 -24.16 -6.13
C LEU A 279 6.30 -22.65 -6.06
N ALA A 280 6.91 -22.00 -5.07
CA ALA A 280 6.83 -20.56 -4.88
C ALA A 280 8.21 -19.93 -5.11
N GLY A 281 8.42 -19.39 -6.29
CA GLY A 281 9.66 -18.74 -6.72
C GLY A 281 9.67 -17.24 -6.46
N ASP A 282 10.79 -16.67 -6.01
CA ASP A 282 11.01 -15.22 -6.02
C ASP A 282 12.52 -14.93 -6.06
N ARG A 283 12.92 -13.84 -6.74
CA ARG A 283 14.34 -13.43 -6.81
C ARG A 283 14.90 -13.01 -5.45
N SER A 284 14.03 -12.54 -4.56
CA SER A 284 14.41 -12.03 -3.24
C SER A 284 14.26 -13.09 -2.15
N ALA A 285 15.40 -13.63 -1.71
CA ALA A 285 15.45 -14.49 -0.53
C ALA A 285 14.83 -13.83 0.72
N VAL A 286 14.95 -12.50 0.86
CA VAL A 286 14.38 -11.75 1.98
C VAL A 286 12.86 -11.74 1.93
N ARG A 287 12.25 -11.48 0.77
CA ARG A 287 10.79 -11.53 0.60
C ARG A 287 10.28 -12.96 0.77
N LEU A 288 11.01 -13.95 0.26
CA LEU A 288 10.64 -15.37 0.34
C LEU A 288 10.56 -15.88 1.80
N ARG A 289 11.27 -15.28 2.75
CA ARG A 289 11.09 -15.55 4.20
C ARG A 289 9.65 -15.28 4.69
N ARG A 290 8.87 -14.44 4.00
CA ARG A 290 7.45 -14.23 4.31
C ARG A 290 6.63 -15.45 3.88
N VAL A 291 6.91 -16.01 2.70
CA VAL A 291 6.31 -17.25 2.20
C VAL A 291 6.60 -18.41 3.14
N VAL A 292 7.86 -18.60 3.53
CA VAL A 292 8.28 -19.67 4.48
C VAL A 292 7.51 -19.58 5.79
N ARG A 293 7.44 -18.39 6.40
CA ARG A 293 6.73 -18.17 7.67
C ARG A 293 5.22 -18.40 7.55
N ALA A 294 4.63 -17.92 6.46
CA ALA A 294 3.19 -18.09 6.21
C ALA A 294 2.84 -19.55 5.90
N ALA A 295 3.68 -20.26 5.13
CA ALA A 295 3.50 -21.68 4.85
C ALA A 295 3.60 -22.52 6.12
N ALA A 296 4.58 -22.25 7.00
CA ALA A 296 4.68 -22.92 8.29
C ALA A 296 3.45 -22.66 9.18
N ARG A 297 2.97 -21.41 9.25
CA ARG A 297 1.78 -21.05 10.04
C ARG A 297 0.50 -21.74 9.53
N LEU A 298 0.39 -21.93 8.22
CA LEU A 298 -0.79 -22.54 7.58
C LEU A 298 -0.63 -24.04 7.32
N GLU A 299 0.52 -24.62 7.70
CA GLU A 299 0.94 -25.97 7.31
C GLU A 299 0.78 -26.21 5.80
N ALA A 300 0.97 -25.18 4.99
CA ALA A 300 0.68 -25.20 3.56
C ALA A 300 1.79 -25.94 2.79
N PRO A 301 1.46 -26.89 1.89
CA PRO A 301 2.45 -27.60 1.09
C PRO A 301 3.01 -26.68 0.00
N VAL A 302 4.03 -25.90 0.34
CA VAL A 302 4.71 -24.98 -0.57
C VAL A 302 6.21 -25.27 -0.54
N TRP A 303 6.86 -25.23 -1.70
CA TRP A 303 8.31 -25.28 -1.87
C TRP A 303 8.83 -23.89 -2.27
N PRO A 304 9.39 -23.12 -1.32
CA PRO A 304 9.97 -21.83 -1.62
C PRO A 304 11.31 -22.00 -2.33
N VAL A 305 11.47 -21.36 -3.49
CA VAL A 305 12.69 -21.41 -4.30
C VAL A 305 13.18 -19.99 -4.57
N VAL A 306 14.46 -19.72 -4.34
CA VAL A 306 15.07 -18.47 -4.80
C VAL A 306 15.44 -18.65 -6.25
N MET A 307 14.80 -17.90 -7.15
CA MET A 307 15.01 -18.03 -8.60
C MET A 307 14.76 -16.73 -9.34
N ASP A 308 15.30 -16.63 -10.56
CA ASP A 308 14.98 -15.59 -11.51
C ASP A 308 13.91 -16.10 -12.48
N ALA A 309 12.75 -15.46 -12.53
CA ALA A 309 11.63 -15.90 -13.37
C ALA A 309 11.89 -15.73 -14.87
N ARG A 310 12.94 -15.00 -15.28
CA ARG A 310 13.39 -14.93 -16.69
C ARG A 310 14.10 -16.20 -17.14
N GLN A 311 14.65 -16.96 -16.20
CA GLN A 311 15.34 -18.23 -16.46
C GLN A 311 14.98 -19.22 -15.34
N PRO A 312 13.70 -19.61 -15.25
CA PRO A 312 13.24 -20.45 -14.15
C PRO A 312 13.94 -21.82 -14.22
N PRO A 313 14.47 -22.34 -13.10
CA PRO A 313 15.17 -23.62 -13.08
C PRO A 313 14.19 -24.81 -13.08
N LEU A 314 13.19 -24.75 -13.96
CA LEU A 314 12.11 -25.72 -14.10
C LEU A 314 12.09 -26.27 -15.51
N ARG A 315 11.70 -27.54 -15.65
CA ARG A 315 11.53 -28.16 -16.97
C ARG A 315 10.10 -28.04 -17.48
N ARG A 316 9.12 -28.08 -16.57
CA ARG A 316 7.68 -28.06 -16.87
C ARG A 316 6.88 -27.70 -15.62
N ALA A 317 5.75 -27.03 -15.78
CA ALA A 317 4.67 -26.95 -14.79
C ALA A 317 3.30 -26.94 -15.50
N ASP A 318 2.31 -27.60 -14.92
CA ASP A 318 0.96 -27.70 -15.49
C ASP A 318 0.15 -26.41 -15.31
N LEU A 319 0.45 -25.65 -14.25
CA LEU A 319 0.02 -24.27 -14.06
C LEU A 319 1.24 -23.41 -13.75
N VAL A 320 1.46 -22.35 -14.53
CA VAL A 320 2.43 -21.29 -14.23
C VAL A 320 1.67 -20.01 -13.94
N LEU A 321 1.80 -19.51 -12.72
CA LEU A 321 1.30 -18.21 -12.32
C LEU A 321 2.45 -17.20 -12.34
N VAL A 322 2.30 -16.19 -13.19
CA VAL A 322 3.16 -15.01 -13.28
C VAL A 322 2.42 -13.83 -12.68
N ASP A 323 2.54 -13.64 -11.36
CA ASP A 323 2.13 -12.40 -10.67
C ASP A 323 3.24 -11.35 -10.84
N ALA A 324 3.23 -10.69 -12.00
CA ALA A 324 4.41 -10.02 -12.50
C ALA A 324 4.78 -8.77 -11.68
N PRO A 325 6.09 -8.47 -11.52
CA PRO A 325 6.51 -7.19 -10.96
C PRO A 325 6.02 -6.05 -11.85
N CYS A 326 5.20 -5.15 -11.30
CA CYS A 326 4.55 -4.07 -12.03
C CYS A 326 4.59 -2.76 -11.24
N SER A 327 4.17 -1.67 -11.89
CA SER A 327 4.16 -0.33 -11.31
C SER A 327 3.24 -0.23 -10.08
N GLY A 328 2.19 -1.05 -10.05
CA GLY A 328 1.24 -1.15 -8.95
C GLY A 328 0.25 0.02 -8.89
N THR A 329 0.01 0.73 -9.99
CA THR A 329 -0.92 1.89 -10.05
C THR A 329 -2.37 1.51 -9.73
N GLY A 330 -2.75 0.23 -9.82
CA GLY A 330 -4.04 -0.27 -9.35
C GLY A 330 -4.13 -0.45 -7.82
N THR A 331 -3.04 -0.24 -7.09
CA THR A 331 -2.97 -0.46 -5.63
C THR A 331 -2.82 0.82 -4.81
N LEU A 332 -2.91 1.99 -5.45
CA LEU A 332 -2.61 3.30 -4.83
C LEU A 332 -3.50 3.64 -3.64
N ARG A 333 -4.69 3.03 -3.53
CA ARG A 333 -5.53 3.09 -2.32
C ARG A 333 -4.86 2.48 -1.08
N ARG A 334 -4.16 1.36 -1.25
CA ARG A 334 -3.43 0.63 -0.19
C ARG A 334 -2.01 1.12 0.01
N HIS A 335 -1.35 1.47 -1.09
CA HIS A 335 0.04 1.92 -1.12
C HIS A 335 0.11 3.36 -1.64
N PRO A 336 -0.38 4.34 -0.86
CA PRO A 336 -0.42 5.73 -1.30
C PRO A 336 0.97 6.32 -1.55
N ASP A 337 2.02 5.75 -0.95
CA ASP A 337 3.42 6.13 -1.20
C ASP A 337 3.85 5.85 -2.65
N ALA A 338 3.26 4.84 -3.29
CA ALA A 338 3.59 4.49 -4.67
C ALA A 338 3.25 5.63 -5.66
N ARG A 339 2.25 6.48 -5.38
CA ARG A 339 1.91 7.65 -6.22
C ARG A 339 3.11 8.57 -6.46
N TRP A 340 3.98 8.68 -5.47
CA TRP A 340 5.10 9.63 -5.48
C TRP A 340 6.45 8.96 -5.73
N ARG A 341 6.48 7.62 -5.67
CA ARG A 341 7.69 6.82 -5.87
C ARG A 341 7.80 6.35 -7.32
N VAL A 342 6.71 5.93 -7.93
CA VAL A 342 6.67 5.45 -9.32
C VAL A 342 6.88 6.64 -10.26
N GLN A 343 7.78 6.47 -11.23
CA GLN A 343 8.07 7.42 -12.30
C GLN A 343 7.55 6.88 -13.64
N PRO A 344 7.29 7.75 -14.63
CA PRO A 344 6.87 7.32 -15.97
C PRO A 344 7.79 6.25 -16.60
N ASP A 345 9.11 6.43 -16.49
CA ASP A 345 10.12 5.50 -17.04
C ASP A 345 10.10 4.11 -16.37
N ASP A 346 9.58 4.01 -15.15
CA ASP A 346 9.44 2.72 -14.46
C ASP A 346 8.45 1.81 -15.21
N VAL A 347 7.40 2.38 -15.82
CA VAL A 347 6.35 1.62 -16.52
C VAL A 347 6.94 0.89 -17.72
N ALA A 348 7.72 1.60 -18.56
CA ALA A 348 8.40 1.00 -19.70
C ALA A 348 9.42 -0.06 -19.26
N THR A 349 10.21 0.23 -18.22
CA THR A 349 11.21 -0.71 -17.68
C THR A 349 10.56 -1.99 -17.15
N LEU A 350 9.41 -1.86 -16.47
CA LEU A 350 8.67 -2.98 -15.90
C LEU A 350 7.98 -3.80 -16.98
N SER A 351 7.40 -3.16 -18.00
CA SER A 351 6.83 -3.83 -19.17
C SER A 351 7.86 -4.74 -19.86
N SER A 352 9.06 -4.23 -20.16
CA SER A 352 10.13 -5.06 -20.74
C SER A 352 10.59 -6.20 -19.82
N LEU A 353 10.58 -5.99 -18.50
CA LEU A 353 10.88 -7.05 -17.54
C LEU A 353 9.77 -8.13 -17.53
N GLN A 354 8.50 -7.73 -17.63
CA GLN A 354 7.35 -8.61 -17.68
C GLN A 354 7.40 -9.50 -18.92
N GLU A 355 7.72 -8.92 -20.09
CA GLU A 355 7.93 -9.66 -21.34
C GLU A 355 9.04 -10.71 -21.19
N ALA A 356 10.21 -10.33 -20.68
CA ALA A 356 11.31 -11.28 -20.47
C ALA A 356 10.96 -12.41 -19.47
N ILE A 357 10.12 -12.14 -18.48
CA ILE A 357 9.61 -13.18 -17.57
C ILE A 357 8.64 -14.10 -18.31
N LEU A 358 7.71 -13.55 -19.11
CA LEU A 358 6.77 -14.33 -19.91
C LEU A 358 7.50 -15.24 -20.91
N GLU A 359 8.50 -14.72 -21.62
CA GLU A 359 9.35 -15.50 -22.53
C GLU A 359 10.07 -16.64 -21.81
N GLY A 360 10.59 -16.39 -20.60
CA GLY A 360 11.25 -17.41 -19.78
C GLY A 360 10.30 -18.47 -19.22
N CYS A 361 9.03 -18.10 -18.98
CA CYS A 361 8.03 -18.94 -18.34
C CYS A 361 7.14 -19.73 -19.32
N ALA A 362 6.88 -19.18 -20.51
CA ALA A 362 6.01 -19.82 -21.50
C ALA A 362 6.48 -21.24 -21.90
N PRO A 363 7.78 -21.53 -22.08
CA PRO A 363 8.25 -22.89 -22.40
C PRO A 363 8.03 -23.92 -21.29
N LEU A 364 7.75 -23.48 -20.06
CA LEU A 364 7.43 -24.40 -18.96
C LEU A 364 6.04 -25.03 -19.11
N VAL A 365 5.15 -24.41 -19.87
CA VAL A 365 3.75 -24.78 -19.92
C VAL A 365 3.53 -25.81 -21.03
N PRO A 366 3.05 -27.02 -20.72
CA PRO A 366 2.72 -28.02 -21.75
C PRO A 366 1.51 -27.57 -22.58
N PRO A 367 1.22 -28.20 -23.74
CA PRO A 367 0.06 -27.84 -24.58
C PRO A 367 -1.29 -27.80 -23.86
N ASP A 368 -1.51 -28.66 -22.87
CA ASP A 368 -2.73 -28.71 -22.04
C ASP A 368 -2.58 -27.98 -20.69
N GLY A 369 -1.48 -27.23 -20.52
CA GLY A 369 -1.20 -26.46 -19.33
C GLY A 369 -1.80 -25.07 -19.38
N LEU A 370 -1.71 -24.35 -18.27
CA LEU A 370 -2.23 -22.99 -18.14
C LEU A 370 -1.12 -22.04 -17.68
N LEU A 371 -0.93 -20.95 -18.43
CA LEU A 371 -0.19 -19.78 -17.98
C LEU A 371 -1.19 -18.70 -17.55
N VAL A 372 -1.06 -18.23 -16.31
CA VAL A 372 -1.83 -17.09 -15.81
C VAL A 372 -0.87 -15.92 -15.63
N TYR A 373 -1.06 -14.87 -16.44
CA TYR A 373 -0.41 -13.59 -16.25
C TYR A 373 -1.32 -12.68 -15.44
N ALA A 374 -0.77 -12.04 -14.41
CA ALA A 374 -1.50 -11.09 -13.58
C ALA A 374 -0.59 -9.95 -13.14
N THR A 375 -1.18 -8.77 -13.02
CA THR A 375 -0.54 -7.57 -12.50
C THR A 375 -1.50 -6.86 -11.54
N CYS A 376 -1.02 -5.81 -10.88
CA CYS A 376 -1.86 -4.90 -10.11
C CYS A 376 -1.69 -3.44 -10.57
N THR A 377 -1.52 -3.27 -11.87
CA THR A 377 -1.34 -1.99 -12.56
C THR A 377 -2.53 -1.69 -13.46
N LEU A 378 -2.81 -0.39 -13.64
CA LEU A 378 -3.80 0.13 -14.57
C LEU A 378 -3.17 0.59 -15.89
N GLU A 379 -1.85 0.48 -16.03
CA GLU A 379 -1.14 0.94 -17.22
C GLU A 379 -1.23 -0.12 -18.34
N ASP A 380 -1.64 0.30 -19.53
CA ASP A 380 -1.87 -0.60 -20.67
C ASP A 380 -0.59 -1.31 -21.11
N GLU A 381 0.56 -0.64 -21.06
CA GLU A 381 1.85 -1.20 -21.47
C GLU A 381 2.28 -2.41 -20.63
N GLU A 382 1.69 -2.58 -19.44
CA GLU A 382 1.95 -3.70 -18.55
C GLU A 382 0.85 -4.79 -18.63
N ASN A 383 -0.21 -4.58 -19.42
CA ASN A 383 -1.41 -5.43 -19.43
C ASN A 383 -1.82 -5.89 -20.83
N VAL A 384 -2.00 -4.94 -21.75
CA VAL A 384 -2.55 -5.14 -23.08
C VAL A 384 -1.57 -4.51 -24.06
N SER A 385 -0.51 -5.25 -24.40
CA SER A 385 0.35 -4.94 -25.53
C SER A 385 -0.10 -5.70 -26.77
#